data_AF-A0A4R7S6D0-F1
#
_entry.id   AF-A0A4R7S6D0-F1
#
_cell.length_a   1.000
_cell.length_b   1.000
_cell.length_c   1.000
_cell.angle_alpha   90.00
_cell.angle_beta   90.00
_cell.angle_gamma   90.00
#
_symmetry.space_group_name_H-M   'P 1'
#
loop_
_entity.id
_entity.type
_entity.pdbx_description
1 polymer ?
#
loop_
_entity_poly.entity_id
_entity_poly.type
_entity_poly.pdbx_seq_one_letter_code
_entity_poly.pdbx_strand_id
1 'polypeptide(L)'
;MNRGWKRCLGFSLVEMMACVSIIGIIAFMAIPSITRMRSDGELNLAITRAEALNLAQSTFIQVKGRTEAAQQWNKAGAKNHEGRYKLLREYMSYAEPTLSQYMPSGYAVTFSESITSMTKAGLTGPTGNILY
;
A
#
# COMPACT_ATOMS: atom_id res chain seq x y z
N MET A 1 -63.05 17.07 0.58
CA MET A 1 -61.76 16.44 0.23
C MET A 1 -60.76 17.56 -0.09
N ASN A 2 -60.08 18.12 0.92
CA ASN A 2 -59.17 19.27 0.74
C ASN A 2 -57.76 18.79 0.41
N ARG A 3 -57.35 18.91 -0.85
CA ARG A 3 -55.94 18.77 -1.24
C ARG A 3 -55.24 20.11 -1.00
N GLY A 4 -54.56 20.22 0.14
CA GLY A 4 -53.64 21.34 0.39
C GLY A 4 -52.48 21.28 -0.61
N TRP A 5 -52.39 22.26 -1.50
CA TRP A 5 -51.22 22.43 -2.37
C TRP A 5 -50.02 22.89 -1.53
N LYS A 6 -48.94 22.09 -1.51
CA LYS A 6 -47.64 22.51 -1.00
C LYS A 6 -47.03 23.51 -1.98
N ARG A 7 -46.71 24.73 -1.53
CA ARG A 7 -45.91 25.70 -2.29
C ARG A 7 -44.43 25.29 -2.18
N CYS A 8 -43.80 24.93 -3.29
CA CYS A 8 -42.35 24.81 -3.36
C CYS A 8 -41.76 26.21 -3.59
N LEU A 9 -41.12 26.77 -2.56
CA LEU A 9 -40.30 27.98 -2.71
C LEU A 9 -38.97 27.57 -3.36
N GLY A 10 -38.63 28.17 -4.50
CA GLY A 10 -37.37 27.95 -5.20
C GLY A 10 -36.19 28.64 -4.49
N PHE A 11 -34.98 28.12 -4.71
CA PHE A 11 -33.74 28.70 -4.18
C PHE A 11 -33.51 30.11 -4.75
N SER A 12 -33.08 31.05 -3.91
CA SER A 12 -32.73 32.40 -4.38
C SER A 12 -31.36 32.38 -5.08
N LEU A 13 -31.21 33.25 -6.10
CA LEU A 13 -29.94 33.41 -6.81
C LEU A 13 -28.78 33.78 -5.87
N VAL A 14 -29.04 34.61 -4.87
CA VAL A 14 -28.04 35.00 -3.86
C VAL A 14 -27.64 33.82 -2.98
N GLU A 15 -28.59 32.94 -2.66
CA GLU A 15 -28.37 31.77 -1.82
C GLU A 15 -27.51 30.73 -2.56
N MET A 16 -27.73 30.57 -3.87
CA MET A 16 -26.87 29.75 -4.74
C MET A 16 -25.46 30.33 -4.86
N MET A 17 -25.31 31.65 -5.00
CA MET A 17 -23.99 32.28 -5.11
C MET A 17 -23.17 32.17 -3.82
N ALA A 18 -23.83 32.34 -2.67
CA ALA A 18 -23.20 32.13 -1.36
C ALA A 18 -22.77 30.65 -1.19
N CYS A 19 -23.64 29.71 -1.56
CA CYS A 19 -23.35 28.27 -1.47
C CYS A 19 -22.15 27.87 -2.35
N VAL A 20 -22.14 28.27 -3.62
CA VAL A 20 -21.04 27.96 -4.55
C VAL A 20 -19.71 28.54 -4.07
N SER A 21 -19.73 29.76 -3.51
CA SER A 21 -18.53 30.40 -2.97
C SER A 21 -17.94 29.64 -1.78
N ILE A 22 -18.78 29.18 -0.84
CA ILE A 22 -18.33 28.41 0.32
C ILE A 22 -17.80 27.03 -0.10
N ILE A 23 -18.51 26.32 -0.98
CA ILE A 23 -18.05 25.02 -1.51
C ILE A 23 -16.71 25.17 -2.24
N GLY A 24 -16.53 26.24 -3.03
CA GLY A 24 -15.27 26.50 -3.74
C GLY A 24 -14.07 26.66 -2.80
N ILE A 25 -14.23 27.40 -1.70
CA ILE A 25 -13.17 27.58 -0.69
C ILE A 25 -12.84 26.25 0.00
N ILE A 26 -13.86 25.49 0.42
CA ILE A 26 -13.67 24.20 1.09
C ILE A 26 -12.96 23.20 0.15
N ALA A 27 -13.39 23.13 -1.12
CA ALA A 27 -12.78 22.25 -2.10
C ALA A 27 -11.30 22.58 -2.32
N PHE A 28 -10.95 23.87 -2.42
CA PHE A 28 -9.57 24.30 -2.57
C PHE A 28 -8.68 23.89 -1.39
N MET A 29 -9.19 24.01 -0.15
CA MET A 29 -8.45 23.59 1.05
C MET A 29 -8.37 22.08 1.21
N ALA A 30 -9.37 21.33 0.74
CA ALA A 30 -9.46 19.88 0.93
C ALA A 30 -8.56 19.09 -0.04
N ILE A 31 -8.36 19.56 -1.27
CA ILE A 31 -7.52 18.86 -2.26
C ILE A 31 -6.10 18.55 -1.71
N PRO A 32 -5.33 19.52 -1.18
CA PRO A 32 -3.97 19.23 -0.70
C PRO A 32 -3.93 18.36 0.58
N SER A 33 -4.98 18.36 1.39
CA SER A 33 -5.02 17.49 2.57
C SER A 33 -5.34 16.04 2.17
N ILE A 34 -6.28 15.84 1.24
CA ILE A 34 -6.66 14.51 0.74
C ILE A 34 -5.49 13.84 0.00
N THR A 35 -4.76 14.59 -0.83
CA THR A 35 -3.60 14.03 -1.56
C THR A 35 -2.49 13.59 -0.60
N ARG A 36 -2.22 14.36 0.46
CA ARG A 36 -1.27 13.97 1.51
C ARG A 36 -1.72 12.75 2.28
N MET A 37 -2.98 12.73 2.73
CA MET A 37 -3.53 11.56 3.45
C MET A 37 -3.48 10.28 2.61
N ARG A 38 -3.72 10.38 1.30
CA ARG A 38 -3.57 9.25 0.38
C ARG A 38 -2.13 8.78 0.28
N SER A 39 -1.19 9.71 0.09
CA SER A 39 0.25 9.39 0.01
C SER A 39 0.75 8.71 1.30
N ASP A 40 0.32 9.21 2.46
CA ASP A 40 0.70 8.64 3.75
C ASP A 40 0.08 7.23 3.93
N GLY A 41 -1.14 7.03 3.44
CA GLY A 41 -1.80 5.73 3.41
C GLY A 41 -1.08 4.71 2.52
N GLU A 42 -0.65 5.13 1.31
CA GLU A 42 0.12 4.27 0.39
C GLU A 42 1.49 3.91 0.98
N LEU A 43 2.16 4.85 1.65
CA LEU A 43 3.41 4.60 2.36
C LEU A 43 3.22 3.60 3.50
N ASN A 44 2.22 3.79 4.35
CA ASN A 44 1.95 2.89 5.47
C ASN A 44 1.55 1.48 5.00
N LEU A 45 0.79 1.40 3.91
CA LEU A 45 0.47 0.13 3.26
C LEU A 45 1.74 -0.58 2.73
N ALA A 46 2.64 0.15 2.09
CA ALA A 46 3.90 -0.39 1.59
C ALA A 46 4.78 -0.93 2.74
N ILE A 47 4.90 -0.18 3.84
CA ILE A 47 5.60 -0.61 5.06
C ILE A 47 5.00 -1.89 5.62
N THR A 48 3.67 -1.90 5.83
CA THR A 48 2.96 -3.07 6.39
C THR A 48 3.18 -4.32 5.53
N ARG A 49 3.12 -4.17 4.20
CA ARG A 49 3.36 -5.27 3.27
C ARG A 49 4.82 -5.74 3.27
N ALA A 50 5.77 -4.82 3.39
CA ALA A 50 7.18 -5.17 3.52
C ALA A 50 7.47 -5.89 4.85
N GLU A 51 6.79 -5.52 5.94
CA GLU A 51 6.86 -6.26 7.22
C GLU A 51 6.24 -7.65 7.14
N ALA A 52 5.11 -7.80 6.44
CA ALA A 52 4.53 -9.11 6.17
C ALA A 52 5.52 -10.02 5.42
N LEU A 53 6.32 -9.47 4.49
CA LEU A 53 7.39 -10.22 3.82
C LEU A 53 8.50 -10.64 4.79
N ASN A 54 8.91 -9.77 5.71
CA ASN A 54 9.92 -10.10 6.72
C ASN A 54 9.44 -11.20 7.67
N LEU A 55 8.16 -11.17 8.06
CA LEU A 55 7.54 -12.24 8.84
C LEU A 55 7.50 -13.55 8.05
N ALA A 56 7.10 -13.50 6.78
CA ALA A 56 7.11 -14.67 5.90
C ALA A 56 8.53 -15.26 5.74
N GLN A 57 9.58 -14.44 5.68
CA GLN A 57 10.96 -14.92 5.68
C GLN A 57 11.31 -15.67 6.97
N SER A 58 10.91 -15.14 8.12
CA SER A 58 11.12 -15.80 9.41
C SER A 58 10.39 -17.15 9.46
N THR A 59 9.12 -17.19 9.06
CA THR A 59 8.33 -18.43 9.03
C THR A 59 8.91 -19.46 8.04
N PHE A 60 9.37 -19.02 6.87
CA PHE A 60 10.02 -19.89 5.90
C PHE A 60 11.28 -20.55 6.48
N ILE A 61 12.14 -19.78 7.16
CA ILE A 61 13.32 -20.32 7.86
C ILE A 61 12.90 -21.31 8.95
N GLN A 62 11.85 -21.00 9.72
CA GLN A 62 11.35 -21.87 10.78
C GLN A 62 10.81 -23.20 10.25
N VAL A 63 10.11 -23.19 9.12
CA VAL A 63 9.49 -24.39 8.54
C VAL A 63 10.50 -25.25 7.78
N LYS A 64 11.40 -24.66 6.99
CA LYS A 64 12.38 -25.41 6.18
C LYS A 64 13.68 -25.71 6.93
N GLY A 65 13.97 -24.97 8.00
CA GLY A 65 15.28 -25.00 8.64
C GLY A 65 16.32 -24.16 7.89
N ARG A 66 17.32 -23.66 8.62
CA ARG A 66 18.27 -22.65 8.12
C ARG A 66 19.02 -23.06 6.84
N THR A 67 19.53 -24.29 6.79
CA THR A 67 20.38 -24.75 5.67
C THR A 67 19.59 -24.93 4.38
N GLU A 68 18.42 -25.59 4.46
CA GLU A 68 17.56 -25.80 3.29
C GLU A 68 16.95 -24.49 2.80
N ALA A 69 16.52 -23.62 3.73
CA ALA A 69 16.04 -22.28 3.41
C ALA A 69 17.09 -21.48 2.63
N ALA A 70 18.36 -21.51 3.05
CA ALA A 70 19.45 -20.83 2.34
C ALA A 70 19.66 -21.37 0.92
N GLN A 71 19.62 -22.69 0.73
CA GLN A 71 19.75 -23.31 -0.59
C GLN A 71 18.59 -22.92 -1.52
N GLN A 72 17.36 -23.01 -1.04
CA GLN A 72 16.17 -22.64 -1.82
C GLN A 72 16.15 -21.14 -2.12
N TRP A 73 16.54 -20.29 -1.16
CA TRP A 73 16.65 -18.84 -1.34
C TRP A 73 17.70 -18.45 -2.39
N ASN A 74 18.86 -19.09 -2.38
CA ASN A 74 19.92 -18.85 -3.36
C ASN A 74 19.49 -19.30 -4.76
N LYS A 75 18.87 -20.48 -4.88
CA LYS A 75 18.29 -20.98 -6.14
C LYS A 75 17.20 -20.04 -6.68
N ALA A 76 16.36 -19.49 -5.81
CA ALA A 76 15.33 -18.53 -6.17
C ALA A 76 15.90 -17.15 -6.53
N GLY A 77 16.98 -16.72 -5.87
CA GLY A 77 17.68 -15.46 -6.14
C GLY A 77 18.31 -15.40 -7.54
N ALA A 78 18.68 -16.56 -8.11
CA ALA A 78 19.08 -16.65 -9.51
C ALA A 78 17.97 -16.26 -10.50
N LYS A 79 16.70 -16.25 -10.06
CA LYS A 79 15.52 -15.79 -10.81
C LYS A 79 15.05 -14.39 -10.39
N ASN A 80 15.92 -13.59 -9.78
CA ASN A 80 15.66 -12.24 -9.27
C ASN A 80 14.80 -12.21 -7.98
N HIS A 81 14.45 -11.01 -7.51
CA HIS A 81 13.60 -10.81 -6.32
C HIS A 81 12.22 -11.46 -6.44
N GLU A 82 11.70 -11.60 -7.65
CA GLU A 82 10.43 -12.29 -7.94
C GLU A 82 10.48 -13.79 -7.59
N GLY A 83 11.61 -14.45 -7.86
CA GLY A 83 11.81 -15.84 -7.47
C GLY A 83 11.75 -16.03 -5.96
N ARG A 84 12.35 -15.10 -5.21
CA ARG A 84 12.34 -15.10 -3.74
C ARG A 84 10.93 -14.82 -3.19
N TYR A 85 10.20 -13.90 -3.80
CA TYR A 85 8.80 -13.63 -3.45
C TYR A 85 7.91 -14.87 -3.59
N LYS A 86 8.08 -15.64 -4.67
CA LYS A 86 7.30 -16.88 -4.88
C LYS A 86 7.47 -17.92 -3.77
N LEU A 87 8.64 -18.01 -3.15
CA LEU A 87 8.88 -18.88 -2.00
C LEU A 87 8.13 -18.38 -0.75
N LEU A 88 8.14 -17.07 -0.51
CA LEU A 88 7.50 -16.46 0.65
C LEU A 88 5.97 -16.47 0.55
N ARG A 89 5.44 -16.49 -0.67
CA ARG A 89 4.01 -16.45 -0.98
C ARG A 89 3.17 -17.46 -0.19
N GLU A 90 3.69 -18.67 0.02
CA GLU A 90 2.99 -19.74 0.76
C GLU A 90 2.84 -19.45 2.26
N TYR A 91 3.65 -18.53 2.80
CA TYR A 91 3.71 -18.17 4.20
C TYR A 91 3.02 -16.84 4.51
N MET A 92 2.31 -16.27 3.52
CA MET A 92 1.62 -14.99 3.65
C MET A 92 0.10 -15.20 3.65
N SER A 93 -0.62 -14.44 4.48
CA SER A 93 -2.08 -14.49 4.53
C SER A 93 -2.74 -13.90 3.28
N TYR A 94 -2.11 -12.89 2.68
CA TYR A 94 -2.52 -12.28 1.42
C TYR A 94 -1.29 -12.11 0.53
N ALA A 95 -1.35 -12.65 -0.68
CA ALA A 95 -0.27 -12.51 -1.64
C ALA A 95 -0.81 -12.46 -3.07
N GLU A 96 -0.19 -11.62 -3.88
CA GLU A 96 -0.51 -11.44 -5.29
C GLU A 96 0.33 -12.38 -6.17
N PRO A 97 0.01 -12.50 -7.48
CA PRO A 97 0.79 -13.33 -8.39
C PRO A 97 2.23 -12.87 -8.55
N THR A 98 2.48 -11.56 -8.42
CA THR A 98 3.79 -10.94 -8.66
C THR A 98 4.16 -9.91 -7.60
N LEU A 99 5.46 -9.71 -7.36
CA LEU A 99 5.97 -8.72 -6.41
C LEU A 99 5.55 -7.29 -6.79
N SER A 100 5.45 -7.00 -8.09
CA SER A 100 5.03 -5.69 -8.59
C SER A 100 3.55 -5.39 -8.35
N GLN A 101 2.68 -6.41 -8.34
CA GLN A 101 1.26 -6.23 -7.98
C GLN A 101 1.07 -6.22 -6.46
N TYR A 102 1.95 -6.93 -5.74
CA TYR A 102 1.94 -6.94 -4.30
C TYR A 102 2.34 -5.59 -3.69
N MET A 103 3.16 -4.76 -4.35
CA MET A 103 3.49 -3.42 -3.85
C MET A 103 2.57 -2.34 -4.42
N PRO A 104 2.26 -1.26 -3.65
CA PRO A 104 1.63 -0.08 -4.22
C PRO A 104 2.50 0.54 -5.32
N SER A 105 1.87 1.23 -6.27
CA SER A 105 2.58 1.84 -7.42
C SER A 105 3.67 2.81 -6.95
N GLY A 106 4.87 2.72 -7.52
CA GLY A 106 6.01 3.55 -7.13
C GLY A 106 6.78 3.05 -5.90
N TYR A 107 6.35 1.94 -5.29
CA TYR A 107 7.07 1.25 -4.22
C TYR A 107 7.64 -0.07 -4.73
N ALA A 108 8.87 -0.38 -4.30
CA ALA A 108 9.58 -1.60 -4.64
C ALA A 108 10.26 -2.18 -3.40
N VAL A 109 10.31 -3.51 -3.33
CA VAL A 109 11.00 -4.23 -2.26
C VAL A 109 12.21 -4.96 -2.82
N THR A 110 13.34 -4.82 -2.13
CA THR A 110 14.57 -5.54 -2.42
C THR A 110 14.86 -6.53 -1.32
N PHE A 111 15.22 -7.75 -1.71
CA PHE A 111 15.57 -8.81 -0.78
C PHE A 111 17.09 -8.95 -0.69
N SER A 112 17.60 -9.09 0.52
CA SER A 112 19.01 -9.41 0.77
C SER A 112 19.43 -10.73 0.12
N GLU A 113 20.70 -10.81 -0.28
CA GLU A 113 21.28 -12.01 -0.88
C GLU A 113 21.23 -13.21 0.06
N SER A 114 21.44 -12.99 1.34
CA SER A 114 21.42 -14.03 2.36
C SER A 114 20.19 -13.92 3.25
N ILE A 115 19.38 -14.97 3.26
CA ILE A 115 18.23 -15.10 4.18
C ILE A 115 18.65 -15.44 5.62
N THR A 116 19.83 -16.04 5.81
CA THR A 116 20.29 -16.48 7.14
C THR A 116 20.75 -15.32 8.03
N SER A 117 21.14 -14.21 7.41
CA SER A 117 21.51 -12.97 8.09
C SER A 117 20.30 -12.23 8.68
N MET A 118 19.06 -12.68 8.39
CA MET A 118 17.80 -12.12 8.90
C MET A 118 17.74 -10.58 8.77
N THR A 119 18.22 -10.09 7.63
CA THR A 119 18.18 -8.67 7.30
C THR A 119 16.80 -8.30 6.78
N LYS A 120 16.28 -7.15 7.23
CA LYS A 120 14.98 -6.62 6.78
C LYS A 120 15.02 -6.39 5.27
N ALA A 121 13.91 -6.65 4.58
CA ALA A 121 13.78 -6.33 3.17
C ALA A 121 13.90 -4.81 2.98
N GLY A 122 14.65 -4.37 1.98
CA GLY A 122 14.73 -2.95 1.64
C GLY A 122 13.42 -2.48 1.02
N LEU A 123 12.96 -1.28 1.37
CA LEU A 123 11.77 -0.66 0.77
C LEU A 123 12.21 0.63 0.08
N THR A 124 11.95 0.76 -1.21
CA THR A 124 12.20 1.97 -1.98
C THR A 124 10.87 2.55 -2.44
N GLY A 125 10.63 3.82 -2.14
CA GLY A 125 9.48 4.58 -2.62
C GLY A 125 9.85 5.62 -3.67
N PRO A 126 8.89 6.49 -4.05
CA PRO A 126 9.09 7.51 -5.08
C PRO A 126 10.19 8.53 -4.75
N THR A 127 10.49 8.73 -3.47
CA THR A 127 11.45 9.72 -2.96
C THR A 127 12.79 9.09 -2.56
N GLY A 128 12.94 7.76 -2.68
CA GLY A 128 14.17 7.04 -2.32
C GLY A 128 13.93 5.89 -1.34
N ASN A 129 14.99 5.51 -0.63
CA ASN A 129 14.94 4.39 0.31
C ASN A 129 14.19 4.76 1.59
N ILE A 130 13.29 3.89 2.03
CA ILE A 130 12.46 4.05 3.22
C ILE A 130 13.00 3.13 4.30
N LEU A 131 13.38 3.74 5.42
CA LEU A 131 13.75 3.02 6.64
C LEU A 131 12.48 2.79 7.46
N TYR A 132 12.26 1.55 7.84
CA TYR A 132 11.10 1.11 8.60
C TYR A 132 11.52 -0.04 9.51
#